data_AF-A0A3C1X6Q0-F1
#
_entry.id   AF-A0A3C1X6Q0-F1
#
_cell.length_a   1.000
_cell.length_b   1.000
_cell.length_c   1.000
_cell.angle_alpha   90.00
_cell.angle_beta   90.00
_cell.angle_gamma   90.00
#
_symmetry.space_group_name_H-M   'P 1'
#
loop_
_entity.id
_entity.type
_entity.pdbx_description
1 polymer ?
#
loop_
_entity_poly.entity_id
_entity_poly.type
_entity_poly.pdbx_seq_one_letter_code
_entity_poly.pdbx_strand_id
1 'polypeptide(L)'
;HPVDLHHRDNPPSSAALLRLLAESLVAGNYDLRQFLRQIALTRAYQRSSIPPDLATWNGPPDGLDAVQSRLTETRRQITAITPQLTQLNTNMQTATERLQLARRDVDAIQQQIQEARATLQKLTADHTQAADSLKALQTRITQHNELIASLTATLTEADKILKITPADQDLVNSRTLFETRLKAAQTALPELNNQLSEQQEVTENAQTRVSDQRGRIHALANRSLALGEFVVEARGIQRKARSELQQGTDQITDLEQSVRRDTLLQNFLQLRLQLAQTAQNPDSAPDTELANQLQQRQTQLLHEWQRCFAVRQPRSLTPEQLARATYTGLALDRHVREKAASDWLQTHQNNPAVRDDQRQKQLFINTAISVDGPWETLEDLIVERFSAPAGTPQDSFFATVDQALALQNSAEYLNLLKPASGNLAERLIAMDSLTQLAETLYLSVLCRPPDAEETQMVVSLLTQHPQNKAEIVQELLWGLLSSSEFRFMF
;
A
#
# COMPACT_ATOMS: atom_id res chain seq x y z
N HIS A 1 8.87 0.32 -12.25
CA HIS A 1 7.45 0.04 -11.99
C HIS A 1 6.67 0.41 -13.24
N PRO A 2 5.84 -0.48 -13.81
CA PRO A 2 4.93 -0.08 -14.88
C PRO A 2 4.05 1.06 -14.35
N VAL A 3 3.70 2.00 -15.23
CA VAL A 3 2.84 3.13 -14.86
C VAL A 3 1.52 2.55 -14.39
N ASP A 4 1.19 2.77 -13.12
CA ASP A 4 -0.07 2.32 -12.55
C ASP A 4 -1.20 2.99 -13.34
N LEU A 5 -1.99 2.20 -14.08
CA LEU A 5 -3.03 2.69 -14.99
C LEU A 5 -4.23 3.31 -14.24
N HIS A 6 -4.08 3.63 -12.96
CA HIS A 6 -5.02 4.36 -12.12
C HIS A 6 -4.84 5.87 -12.28
N HIS A 7 -5.16 6.39 -13.47
CA HIS A 7 -5.19 7.84 -13.73
C HIS A 7 -6.53 8.26 -14.32
N ARG A 8 -6.80 9.57 -14.34
CA ARG A 8 -8.10 10.13 -14.76
C ARG A 8 -8.51 9.73 -16.17
N ASP A 9 -7.54 9.51 -17.07
CA ASP A 9 -7.80 9.10 -18.45
C ASP A 9 -8.05 7.59 -18.62
N ASN A 10 -7.95 6.81 -17.54
CA ASN A 10 -8.30 5.39 -17.52
C ASN A 10 -9.25 5.07 -16.34
N PRO A 11 -10.53 5.49 -16.44
CA PRO A 11 -11.51 5.23 -15.39
C PRO A 11 -11.82 3.73 -15.27
N PRO A 12 -12.21 3.25 -14.07
CA PRO A 12 -12.63 1.87 -13.88
C PRO A 12 -13.86 1.55 -14.76
N SER A 13 -13.97 0.31 -15.25
CA SER A 13 -15.13 -0.16 -16.02
C SER A 13 -16.44 -0.20 -15.20
N SER A 14 -16.32 -0.18 -13.87
CA SER A 14 -17.44 0.13 -12.97
C SER A 14 -16.87 0.64 -11.65
N ALA A 15 -17.12 1.91 -11.37
CA ALA A 15 -16.62 2.52 -10.14
C ALA A 15 -17.37 1.99 -8.90
N ALA A 16 -18.67 1.71 -9.04
CA ALA A 16 -19.47 1.07 -7.99
C ALA A 16 -18.94 -0.33 -7.62
N LEU A 17 -18.57 -1.15 -8.61
CA LEU A 17 -17.99 -2.47 -8.37
C LEU A 17 -16.64 -2.36 -7.65
N LEU A 18 -15.77 -1.45 -8.08
CA LEU A 18 -14.46 -1.26 -7.46
C LEU A 18 -14.60 -0.86 -5.98
N ARG A 19 -15.54 0.04 -5.66
CA ARG A 19 -15.85 0.42 -4.28
C ARG A 19 -16.35 -0.77 -3.46
N LEU A 20 -17.30 -1.54 -3.99
CA LEU A 20 -17.84 -2.73 -3.32
C LEU A 20 -16.73 -3.76 -3.05
N LEU A 21 -15.84 -3.98 -4.01
CA LEU A 21 -14.69 -4.87 -3.84
C LEU A 21 -13.76 -4.36 -2.73
N ALA A 22 -13.42 -3.07 -2.73
CA ALA A 22 -12.58 -2.47 -1.69
C ALA A 22 -13.21 -2.56 -0.28
N GLU A 23 -14.49 -2.22 -0.16
CA GLU A 23 -15.24 -2.32 1.11
C GLU A 23 -15.34 -3.76 1.59
N SER A 24 -15.61 -4.70 0.68
CA SER A 24 -15.69 -6.14 1.02
C SER A 24 -14.35 -6.70 1.49
N LEU A 25 -13.23 -6.24 0.92
CA LEU A 25 -11.89 -6.67 1.31
C LEU A 25 -11.56 -6.18 2.74
N VAL A 26 -11.91 -4.94 3.06
CA VAL A 26 -11.73 -4.38 4.40
C VAL A 26 -12.64 -5.09 5.40
N ALA A 27 -13.92 -5.28 5.06
CA ALA A 27 -14.88 -5.99 5.91
C ALA A 27 -14.49 -7.47 6.15
N GLY A 28 -13.82 -8.10 5.18
CA GLY A 28 -13.26 -9.43 5.28
C GLY A 28 -11.91 -9.51 6.02
N ASN A 29 -11.47 -8.45 6.70
CA ASN A 29 -10.16 -8.35 7.36
C ASN A 29 -8.99 -8.74 6.44
N TYR A 30 -9.08 -8.36 5.17
CA TYR A 30 -8.07 -8.67 4.14
C TYR A 30 -7.86 -10.17 3.90
N ASP A 31 -8.87 -11.02 4.10
CA ASP A 31 -8.83 -12.44 3.69
C ASP A 31 -8.84 -12.56 2.15
N LEU A 32 -7.63 -12.57 1.56
CA LEU A 32 -7.43 -12.67 0.13
C LEU A 32 -7.99 -13.98 -0.45
N ARG A 33 -8.01 -15.07 0.32
CA ARG A 33 -8.49 -16.37 -0.19
C ARG A 33 -9.99 -16.33 -0.38
N GLN A 34 -10.72 -15.82 0.61
CA GLN A 34 -12.16 -15.65 0.51
C GLN A 34 -12.50 -14.62 -0.58
N PHE A 35 -11.76 -13.51 -0.64
CA PHE A 35 -11.97 -12.47 -1.63
C PHE A 35 -11.79 -12.98 -3.07
N LEU A 36 -10.66 -13.65 -3.37
CA LEU A 36 -10.42 -14.25 -4.69
C LEU A 36 -11.43 -15.34 -5.03
N ARG A 37 -11.86 -16.14 -4.05
CA ARG A 37 -12.93 -17.13 -4.26
C ARG A 37 -14.22 -16.46 -4.71
N GLN A 38 -14.63 -15.35 -4.09
CA GLN A 38 -15.83 -14.62 -4.50
C GLN A 38 -15.69 -14.09 -5.92
N ILE A 39 -14.53 -13.52 -6.29
CA ILE A 39 -14.25 -13.08 -7.66
C ILE A 39 -14.37 -14.24 -8.65
N ALA A 40 -13.74 -15.39 -8.35
CA ALA A 40 -13.76 -16.57 -9.22
C ALA A 40 -15.16 -17.19 -9.39
N LEU A 41 -16.04 -16.99 -8.41
CA LEU A 41 -17.44 -17.43 -8.46
C LEU A 41 -18.36 -16.43 -9.18
N THR A 42 -17.87 -15.26 -9.59
CA THR A 42 -18.69 -14.32 -10.34
C THR A 42 -18.95 -14.81 -11.77
N ARG A 43 -20.12 -14.48 -12.29
CA ARG A 43 -20.44 -14.69 -13.72
C ARG A 43 -19.45 -13.99 -14.64
N ALA A 44 -18.90 -12.85 -14.23
CA ALA A 44 -17.94 -12.07 -15.00
C ALA A 44 -16.61 -12.83 -15.19
N TYR A 45 -16.09 -13.43 -14.11
CA TYR A 45 -14.88 -14.27 -14.18
C TYR A 45 -15.09 -15.53 -15.03
N GLN A 46 -16.29 -16.12 -14.93
CA GLN A 46 -16.69 -17.33 -15.65
C GLN A 46 -17.20 -17.07 -17.08
N ARG A 47 -17.05 -15.84 -17.61
CA ARG A 47 -17.46 -15.54 -18.99
C ARG A 47 -16.59 -16.29 -20.00
N SER A 48 -17.23 -16.76 -21.05
CA SER A 48 -16.55 -17.30 -22.23
C SER A 48 -15.76 -16.20 -22.95
N SER A 49 -14.60 -16.57 -23.50
CA SER A 49 -13.86 -15.77 -24.48
C SER A 49 -14.35 -15.96 -25.91
N ILE A 50 -15.26 -16.92 -26.15
CA ILE A 50 -15.90 -17.11 -27.45
C ILE A 50 -17.01 -16.07 -27.60
N PRO A 51 -16.87 -15.09 -28.52
CA PRO A 51 -17.93 -14.13 -28.77
C PRO A 51 -19.12 -14.82 -29.45
N PRO A 52 -20.35 -14.28 -29.29
CA PRO A 52 -21.49 -14.78 -30.05
C PRO A 52 -21.30 -14.49 -31.54
N ASP A 53 -21.84 -15.34 -32.38
CA ASP A 53 -21.90 -15.09 -33.81
C ASP A 53 -22.90 -13.95 -34.11
N LEU A 54 -22.34 -12.77 -34.41
CA LEU A 54 -23.12 -11.55 -34.64
C LEU A 54 -23.86 -11.55 -35.98
N ALA A 55 -23.50 -12.43 -36.91
CA ALA A 55 -24.22 -12.58 -38.17
C ALA A 55 -25.58 -13.26 -37.96
N THR A 56 -25.64 -14.24 -37.05
CA THR A 56 -26.87 -14.99 -36.73
C THR A 56 -27.63 -14.44 -35.51
N TRP A 57 -27.01 -13.53 -34.75
CA TRP A 57 -27.62 -12.95 -33.55
C TRP A 57 -28.79 -12.00 -33.88
N ASN A 58 -29.99 -12.28 -33.38
CA ASN A 58 -31.17 -11.45 -33.64
C ASN A 58 -31.18 -10.06 -32.95
N GLY A 59 -30.16 -9.74 -32.16
CA GLY A 59 -30.12 -8.51 -31.37
C GLY A 59 -30.70 -8.70 -29.96
N PRO A 60 -30.84 -7.62 -29.18
CA PRO A 60 -31.51 -7.67 -27.89
C PRO A 60 -32.99 -8.07 -28.07
N PRO A 61 -33.58 -8.84 -27.13
CA PRO A 61 -34.94 -9.35 -27.24
C PRO A 61 -36.00 -8.24 -27.37
N ASP A 62 -35.73 -7.07 -26.79
CA ASP A 62 -36.62 -5.91 -26.81
C ASP A 62 -36.44 -5.00 -28.04
N GLY A 63 -35.56 -5.38 -28.98
CA GLY A 63 -35.31 -4.66 -30.22
C GLY A 63 -34.59 -3.31 -30.08
N LEU A 64 -34.54 -2.57 -31.19
CA LEU A 64 -33.85 -1.27 -31.30
C LEU A 64 -34.53 -0.16 -30.48
N ASP A 65 -35.86 -0.15 -30.43
CA ASP A 65 -36.63 0.89 -29.72
C ASP A 65 -36.33 0.88 -28.22
N ALA A 66 -36.09 -0.31 -27.64
CA ALA A 66 -35.68 -0.44 -26.25
C ALA A 66 -34.27 0.10 -26.00
N VAL A 67 -33.32 -0.14 -26.92
CA VAL A 67 -31.96 0.44 -26.83
C VAL A 67 -32.04 1.97 -26.87
N GLN A 68 -32.85 2.51 -27.79
CA GLN A 68 -33.06 3.96 -27.89
C GLN A 68 -33.72 4.54 -26.63
N SER A 69 -34.72 3.85 -26.08
CA SER A 69 -35.37 4.24 -24.83
C SER A 69 -34.38 4.27 -23.67
N ARG A 70 -33.55 3.24 -23.51
CA ARG A 70 -32.47 3.21 -22.50
C ARG A 70 -31.48 4.35 -22.68
N LEU A 71 -31.07 4.66 -23.91
CA LEU A 71 -30.19 5.80 -24.19
C LEU A 71 -30.81 7.13 -23.77
N THR A 72 -32.08 7.36 -24.10
CA THR A 72 -32.77 8.60 -23.72
C THR A 72 -32.89 8.76 -22.21
N GLU A 73 -33.23 7.68 -21.50
CA GLU A 73 -33.34 7.69 -20.05
C GLU A 73 -31.97 7.87 -19.38
N THR A 74 -30.93 7.17 -19.84
CA THR A 74 -29.57 7.31 -19.29
C THR A 74 -29.05 8.74 -19.48
N ARG A 75 -29.27 9.35 -20.66
CA ARG A 75 -28.88 10.75 -20.91
C ARG A 75 -29.64 11.72 -20.01
N ARG A 76 -30.93 11.49 -19.79
CA ARG A 76 -31.74 12.27 -18.85
C ARG A 76 -31.18 12.20 -17.43
N GLN A 77 -30.77 11.02 -16.98
CA GLN A 77 -30.15 10.83 -15.66
C GLN A 77 -28.84 11.61 -15.53
N ILE A 78 -27.97 11.56 -16.56
CA ILE A 78 -26.75 12.37 -16.59
C ILE A 78 -27.10 13.85 -16.44
N THR A 79 -28.01 14.39 -17.26
CA THR A 79 -28.44 15.79 -17.19
C THR A 79 -28.99 16.18 -15.81
N ALA A 80 -29.70 15.27 -15.13
CA ALA A 80 -30.24 15.52 -13.79
C ALA A 80 -29.16 15.59 -12.69
N ILE A 81 -28.09 14.80 -12.82
CA ILE A 81 -27.02 14.70 -11.81
C ILE A 81 -25.95 15.78 -11.99
N THR A 82 -25.68 16.22 -13.23
CA THR A 82 -24.68 17.24 -13.53
C THR A 82 -24.72 18.48 -12.62
N PRO A 83 -25.87 19.14 -12.37
CA PRO A 83 -25.90 20.31 -11.48
C PRO A 83 -25.57 19.96 -10.02
N GLN A 84 -25.95 18.77 -9.54
CA GLN A 84 -25.60 18.29 -8.21
C GLN A 84 -24.09 18.12 -8.07
N LEU A 85 -23.43 17.58 -9.09
CA LEU A 85 -21.98 17.42 -9.11
C LEU A 85 -21.22 18.75 -9.12
N THR A 86 -21.71 19.73 -9.88
CA THR A 86 -21.17 21.09 -9.84
C THR A 86 -21.24 21.65 -8.41
N GLN A 87 -22.36 21.45 -7.72
CA GLN A 87 -22.50 21.87 -6.33
C GLN A 87 -21.55 21.12 -5.38
N LEU A 88 -21.39 19.80 -5.54
CA LEU A 88 -20.45 19.01 -4.73
C LEU A 88 -19.00 19.45 -4.94
N ASN A 89 -18.63 19.82 -6.17
CA ASN A 89 -17.30 20.35 -6.47
C ASN A 89 -17.06 21.69 -5.76
N THR A 90 -18.04 22.59 -5.77
CA THR A 90 -17.99 23.85 -5.01
C THR A 90 -17.89 23.60 -3.50
N ASN A 91 -18.63 22.61 -2.97
CA ASN A 91 -18.55 22.21 -1.56
C ASN A 91 -17.15 21.69 -1.20
N MET A 92 -16.53 20.90 -2.08
CA MET A 92 -15.16 20.39 -1.91
C MET A 92 -14.11 21.52 -1.91
N GLN A 93 -14.25 22.50 -2.80
CA GLN A 93 -13.39 23.68 -2.83
C GLN A 93 -13.52 24.47 -1.52
N THR A 94 -14.75 24.78 -1.12
CA THR A 94 -15.05 25.51 0.13
C THR A 94 -14.50 24.77 1.35
N ALA A 95 -14.66 23.44 1.42
CA ALA A 95 -14.13 22.63 2.51
C ALA A 95 -12.60 22.63 2.55
N THR A 96 -11.96 22.63 1.38
CA THR A 96 -10.50 22.70 1.25
C THR A 96 -9.96 24.04 1.73
N GLU A 97 -10.61 25.15 1.35
CA GLU A 97 -10.27 26.50 1.82
C GLU A 97 -10.41 26.62 3.34
N ARG A 98 -11.51 26.11 3.92
CA ARG A 98 -11.71 26.08 5.39
C ARG A 98 -10.59 25.33 6.10
N LEU A 99 -10.17 24.18 5.58
CA LEU A 99 -9.07 23.42 6.18
C LEU A 99 -7.72 24.17 6.07
N GLN A 100 -7.48 24.85 4.96
CA GLN A 100 -6.27 25.67 4.80
C GLN A 100 -6.24 26.83 5.80
N LEU A 101 -7.36 27.53 5.98
CA LEU A 101 -7.49 28.61 6.96
C LEU A 101 -7.25 28.11 8.38
N ALA A 102 -7.92 27.04 8.80
CA ALA A 102 -7.75 26.48 10.15
C ALA A 102 -6.31 26.03 10.42
N ARG A 103 -5.61 25.47 9.42
CA ARG A 103 -4.18 25.12 9.54
C ARG A 103 -3.31 26.35 9.72
N ARG A 104 -3.52 27.40 8.92
CA ARG A 104 -2.77 28.66 9.03
C ARG A 104 -2.89 29.27 10.43
N ASP A 105 -4.09 29.23 11.02
CA ASP A 105 -4.31 29.74 12.37
C ASP A 105 -3.54 28.95 13.43
N VAL A 106 -3.51 27.62 13.30
CA VAL A 106 -2.70 26.74 14.19
C VAL A 106 -1.21 27.02 14.00
N ASP A 107 -0.73 27.09 12.76
CA ASP A 107 0.67 27.33 12.43
C ASP A 107 1.16 28.69 13.00
N ALA A 108 0.31 29.73 12.91
CA ALA A 108 0.61 31.04 13.49
C ALA A 108 0.78 30.99 15.02
N ILE A 109 -0.07 30.24 15.73
CA ILE A 109 0.08 30.06 17.19
C ILE A 109 1.30 29.20 17.52
N GLN A 110 1.60 28.18 16.72
CA GLN A 110 2.81 27.36 16.91
C GLN A 110 4.08 28.21 16.78
N GLN A 111 4.13 29.14 15.84
CA GLN A 111 5.23 30.09 15.72
C GLN A 111 5.34 30.98 16.96
N GLN A 112 4.22 31.53 17.47
CA GLN A 112 4.22 32.31 18.71
C GLN A 112 4.71 31.50 19.92
N ILE A 113 4.38 30.20 20.01
CA ILE A 113 4.88 29.32 21.06
C ILE A 113 6.40 29.15 20.95
N GLN A 114 6.93 28.95 19.74
CA GLN A 114 8.37 28.83 19.52
C GLN A 114 9.12 30.10 19.95
N GLU A 115 8.62 31.26 19.53
CA GLU A 115 9.15 32.57 19.94
C GLU A 115 9.08 32.73 21.48
N ALA A 116 7.96 32.38 22.09
CA ALA A 116 7.79 32.47 23.54
C ALA A 116 8.76 31.53 24.30
N ARG A 117 9.04 30.33 23.78
CA ARG A 117 10.03 29.40 24.34
C ARG A 117 11.44 29.93 24.24
N ALA A 118 11.80 30.55 23.12
CA ALA A 118 13.11 31.20 22.96
C ALA A 118 13.30 32.33 23.99
N THR A 119 12.26 33.13 24.24
CA THR A 119 12.28 34.15 25.30
C THR A 119 12.38 33.54 26.69
N LEU A 120 11.66 32.44 26.97
CA LEU A 120 11.75 31.73 28.25
C LEU A 120 13.17 31.23 28.52
N GLN A 121 13.86 30.72 27.51
CA GLN A 121 15.23 30.26 27.64
C GLN A 121 16.17 31.39 28.09
N LYS A 122 16.02 32.59 27.51
CA LYS A 122 16.79 33.79 27.92
C LYS A 122 16.48 34.20 29.35
N LEU A 123 15.21 34.33 29.71
CA LEU A 123 14.78 34.70 31.07
C LEU A 123 15.24 33.69 32.12
N THR A 124 15.27 32.40 31.77
CA THR A 124 15.77 31.36 32.66
C THR A 124 17.27 31.50 32.89
N ALA A 125 18.04 31.84 31.84
CA ALA A 125 19.46 32.13 31.98
C ALA A 125 19.73 33.36 32.88
N ASP A 126 18.95 34.43 32.70
CA ASP A 126 19.03 35.64 33.53
C ASP A 126 18.74 35.33 35.01
N HIS A 127 17.69 34.54 35.27
CA HIS A 127 17.36 34.10 36.62
C HIS A 127 18.47 33.22 37.24
N THR A 128 19.06 32.29 36.46
CA THR A 128 20.18 31.48 36.97
C THR A 128 21.38 32.34 37.34
N GLN A 129 21.70 33.34 36.52
CA GLN A 129 22.78 34.28 36.82
C GLN A 129 22.50 35.10 38.09
N ALA A 130 21.27 35.58 38.27
CA ALA A 130 20.87 36.32 39.47
C ALA A 130 20.90 35.45 40.74
N ALA A 131 20.51 34.17 40.63
CA ALA A 131 20.56 33.22 41.74
C ALA A 131 22.02 32.89 42.14
N ASP A 132 22.91 32.75 41.15
CA ASP A 132 24.34 32.51 41.39
C ASP A 132 25.01 33.69 42.10
N SER A 133 24.73 34.92 41.68
CA SER A 133 25.26 36.13 42.35
C SER A 133 24.69 36.31 43.75
N LEU A 134 23.41 35.99 43.98
CA LEU A 134 22.81 35.98 45.30
C LEU A 134 23.49 34.96 46.22
N LYS A 135 23.75 33.75 45.74
CA LYS A 135 24.47 32.72 46.49
C LYS A 135 25.92 33.12 46.80
N ALA A 136 26.59 33.78 45.85
CA ALA A 136 27.93 34.32 46.05
C ALA A 136 27.95 35.41 47.14
N LEU A 137 26.98 36.34 47.13
CA LEU A 137 26.83 37.37 48.16
C LEU A 137 26.54 36.77 49.54
N GLN A 138 25.64 35.78 49.63
CA GLN A 138 25.38 35.06 50.87
C GLN A 138 26.65 34.41 51.43
N THR A 139 27.42 33.74 50.56
CA THR A 139 28.70 33.11 50.95
C THR A 139 29.72 34.14 51.43
N ARG A 140 29.78 35.31 50.81
CA ARG A 140 30.67 36.40 51.22
C ARG A 140 30.27 36.97 52.58
N ILE A 141 28.97 37.12 52.84
CA ILE A 141 28.44 37.57 54.12
C ILE A 141 28.72 36.54 55.22
N THR A 142 28.55 35.24 54.96
CA THR A 142 28.89 34.20 55.96
C THR A 142 30.38 34.23 56.29
N GLN A 143 31.26 34.34 55.29
CA GLN A 143 32.71 34.49 55.49
C GLN A 143 33.05 35.76 56.28
N HIS A 144 32.39 36.89 56.02
CA HIS A 144 32.58 38.13 56.78
C HIS A 144 32.15 37.97 58.24
N ASN A 145 31.00 37.31 58.50
CA ASN A 145 30.54 37.03 59.85
C ASN A 145 31.52 36.11 60.62
N GLU A 146 32.05 35.07 59.97
CA GLU A 146 33.08 34.19 60.54
C GLU A 146 34.39 34.95 60.83
N LEU A 147 34.79 35.86 59.95
CA LEU A 147 35.96 36.73 60.16
C LEU A 147 35.76 37.68 61.34
N ILE A 148 34.57 38.26 61.48
CA ILE A 148 34.23 39.09 62.64
C ILE A 148 34.25 38.25 63.93
N ALA A 149 33.66 37.05 63.93
CA ALA A 149 33.63 36.15 65.08
C ALA A 149 35.04 35.69 65.51
N SER A 150 35.91 35.37 64.54
CA SER A 150 37.31 34.99 64.83
C SER A 150 38.17 36.16 65.29
N LEU A 151 38.03 37.35 64.68
CA LEU A 151 38.74 38.56 65.13
C LEU A 151 38.31 39.03 66.52
N THR A 152 37.01 38.96 66.83
CA THR A 152 36.51 39.24 68.19
C THR A 152 37.05 38.23 69.21
N ALA A 153 37.01 36.93 68.92
CA ALA A 153 37.56 35.91 69.79
C ALA A 153 39.07 36.09 70.04
N THR A 154 39.86 36.32 68.99
CA THR A 154 41.32 36.55 69.10
C THR A 154 41.67 37.80 69.90
N LEU A 155 40.92 38.90 69.72
CA LEU A 155 41.09 40.11 70.53
C LEU A 155 40.79 39.84 72.02
N THR A 156 39.72 39.08 72.33
CA THR A 156 39.43 38.74 73.73
C THR A 156 40.51 37.91 74.40
N GLU A 157 41.17 37.01 73.65
CA GLU A 157 42.26 36.19 74.17
C GLU A 157 43.56 37.01 74.30
N ALA A 158 43.87 37.85 73.32
CA ALA A 158 45.00 38.79 73.39
C ALA A 158 44.88 39.74 74.59
N ASP A 159 43.67 40.23 74.89
CA ASP A 159 43.39 41.07 76.07
C ASP A 159 43.63 40.34 77.40
N LYS A 160 43.47 39.01 77.45
CA LYS A 160 43.82 38.21 78.65
C LYS A 160 45.32 38.07 78.80
N ILE A 161 46.06 37.84 77.71
CA ILE A 161 47.51 37.65 77.72
C ILE A 161 48.23 38.97 78.08
N LEU A 162 47.81 40.10 77.49
CA LEU A 162 48.40 41.42 77.78
C LEU A 162 48.25 41.86 79.24
N LYS A 163 47.29 41.32 79.99
CA LYS A 163 47.19 41.55 81.45
C LYS A 163 48.34 40.90 82.24
N ILE A 164 48.94 39.84 81.70
CA ILE A 164 50.04 39.09 82.31
C ILE A 164 51.39 39.60 81.80
N THR A 165 51.48 39.99 80.53
CA THR A 165 52.71 40.48 79.87
C THR A 165 52.54 41.88 79.26
N PRO A 166 52.45 42.94 80.08
CA PRO A 166 52.17 44.30 79.59
C PRO A 166 53.35 44.97 78.84
N ALA A 167 54.55 44.40 78.89
CA ALA A 167 55.75 44.92 78.23
C ALA A 167 55.99 44.33 76.82
N ASP A 168 55.14 43.41 76.35
CA ASP A 168 55.27 42.77 75.03
C ASP A 168 54.71 43.65 73.92
N GLN A 169 55.58 44.47 73.34
CA GLN A 169 55.21 45.46 72.32
C GLN A 169 54.72 44.81 71.01
N ASP A 170 55.18 43.60 70.69
CA ASP A 170 54.79 42.88 69.47
C ASP A 170 53.34 42.39 69.55
N LEU A 171 52.91 41.95 70.74
CA LEU A 171 51.53 41.56 71.01
C LEU A 171 50.58 42.77 70.98
N VAL A 172 51.02 43.93 71.50
CA VAL A 172 50.27 45.21 71.41
C VAL A 172 50.05 45.63 69.95
N ASN A 173 51.09 45.55 69.12
CA ASN A 173 51.00 45.88 67.69
C ASN A 173 50.08 44.93 66.91
N SER A 174 50.11 43.63 67.24
CA SER A 174 49.23 42.64 66.62
C SER A 174 47.77 42.86 67.00
N ARG A 175 47.49 43.21 68.26
CA ARG A 175 46.16 43.56 68.75
C ARG A 175 45.58 44.78 68.02
N THR A 176 46.34 45.87 67.90
CA THR A 176 45.87 47.08 67.21
C THR A 176 45.57 46.82 65.73
N LEU A 177 46.37 45.97 65.08
CA LEU A 177 46.10 45.51 63.71
C LEU A 177 44.78 44.71 63.63
N PHE A 178 44.55 43.74 64.53
CA PHE A 178 43.31 42.97 64.56
C PHE A 178 42.08 43.84 64.86
N GLU A 179 42.22 44.82 65.75
CA GLU A 179 41.16 45.77 66.09
C GLU A 179 40.79 46.66 64.89
N THR A 180 41.80 47.09 64.12
CA THR A 180 41.60 47.86 62.87
C THR A 180 40.87 47.00 61.83
N ARG A 181 41.27 45.74 61.65
CA ARG A 181 40.62 44.79 60.73
C ARG A 181 39.18 44.47 61.15
N LEU A 182 38.93 44.32 62.45
CA LEU A 182 37.59 44.09 62.98
C LEU A 182 36.66 45.28 62.69
N LYS A 183 37.11 46.51 62.96
CA LYS A 183 36.35 47.72 62.63
C LYS A 183 36.04 47.80 61.14
N ALA A 184 37.03 47.57 60.28
CA ALA A 184 36.83 47.58 58.83
C ALA A 184 35.78 46.54 58.37
N ALA A 185 35.84 45.31 58.91
CA ALA A 185 34.86 44.26 58.60
C ALA A 185 33.46 44.60 59.12
N GLN A 186 33.34 45.17 60.33
CA GLN A 186 32.06 45.63 60.89
C GLN A 186 31.45 46.77 60.08
N THR A 187 32.25 47.70 59.57
CA THR A 187 31.76 48.81 58.73
C THR A 187 31.35 48.39 57.32
N ALA A 188 31.90 47.29 56.78
CA ALA A 188 31.55 46.77 55.46
C ALA A 188 30.26 45.95 55.45
N LEU A 189 29.84 45.44 56.61
CA LEU A 189 28.72 44.51 56.73
C LEU A 189 27.33 45.10 56.38
N PRO A 190 27.00 46.35 56.75
CA PRO A 190 25.73 46.98 56.36
C PRO A 190 25.59 47.11 54.84
N GLU A 191 26.69 47.47 54.16
CA GLU A 191 26.71 47.61 52.70
C GLU A 191 26.51 46.26 52.01
N LEU A 192 27.17 45.20 52.48
CA LEU A 192 26.96 43.84 51.98
C LEU A 192 25.50 43.37 52.19
N ASN A 193 24.89 43.72 53.32
CA ASN A 193 23.49 43.39 53.59
C ASN A 193 22.52 44.17 52.69
N ASN A 194 22.81 45.44 52.37
CA ASN A 194 22.03 46.21 51.39
C ASN A 194 22.11 45.57 50.00
N GLN A 195 23.32 45.21 49.55
CA GLN A 195 23.54 44.51 48.28
C GLN A 195 22.81 43.15 48.24
N LEU A 196 22.76 42.42 49.37
CA LEU A 196 22.00 41.18 49.46
C LEU A 196 20.50 41.43 49.27
N SER A 197 19.94 42.46 49.91
CA SER A 197 18.51 42.81 49.79
C SER A 197 18.15 43.20 48.35
N GLU A 198 18.96 44.04 47.71
CA GLU A 198 18.77 44.41 46.30
C GLU A 198 18.85 43.18 45.38
N GLN A 199 19.83 42.30 45.61
CA GLN A 199 19.99 41.11 44.80
C GLN A 199 18.86 40.08 45.01
N GLN A 200 18.28 40.01 46.21
CA GLN A 200 17.07 39.23 46.49
C GLN A 200 15.90 39.71 45.64
N GLU A 201 15.66 41.02 45.62
CA GLU A 201 14.59 41.62 44.80
C GLU A 201 14.81 41.39 43.30
N VAL A 202 16.05 41.51 42.81
CA VAL A 202 16.41 41.20 41.41
C VAL A 202 16.10 39.75 41.06
N THR A 203 16.42 38.82 41.96
CA THR A 203 16.20 37.38 41.73
C THR A 203 14.70 37.05 41.73
N GLU A 204 13.93 37.62 42.66
CA GLU A 204 12.47 37.44 42.73
C GLU A 204 11.76 38.03 41.50
N ASN A 205 12.17 39.21 41.04
CA ASN A 205 11.68 39.81 39.80
C ASN A 205 12.00 38.94 38.57
N ALA A 206 13.21 38.37 38.50
CA ALA A 206 13.58 37.44 37.43
C ALA A 206 12.74 36.16 37.47
N GLN A 207 12.48 35.61 38.66
CA GLN A 207 11.62 34.45 38.86
C GLN A 207 10.18 34.71 38.40
N THR A 208 9.64 35.89 38.73
CA THR A 208 8.30 36.31 38.31
C THR A 208 8.18 36.37 36.78
N ARG A 209 9.17 36.98 36.10
CA ARG A 209 9.22 37.02 34.62
C ARG A 209 9.25 35.62 33.99
N VAL A 210 10.01 34.69 34.57
CA VAL A 210 10.04 33.28 34.13
C VAL A 210 8.66 32.64 34.30
N SER A 211 8.00 32.85 35.45
CA SER A 211 6.67 32.33 35.73
C SER A 211 5.62 32.87 34.75
N ASP A 212 5.59 34.18 34.52
CA ASP A 212 4.67 34.84 33.59
C ASP A 212 4.85 34.31 32.17
N GLN A 213 6.10 34.15 31.73
CA GLN A 213 6.39 33.64 30.40
C GLN A 213 5.99 32.15 30.24
N ARG A 214 6.12 31.32 31.29
CA ARG A 214 5.57 29.96 31.30
C ARG A 214 4.05 30.00 31.20
N GLY A 215 3.39 30.86 31.96
CA GLY A 215 1.93 31.08 31.89
C GLY A 215 1.47 31.45 30.48
N ARG A 216 2.19 32.35 29.80
CA ARG A 216 1.93 32.72 28.40
C ARG A 216 2.05 31.52 27.45
N ILE A 217 3.09 30.70 27.60
CA ILE A 217 3.26 29.48 26.80
C ILE A 217 2.09 28.51 27.02
N HIS A 218 1.66 28.30 28.27
CA HIS A 218 0.50 27.46 28.57
C HIS A 218 -0.79 28.01 27.94
N ALA A 219 -1.03 29.32 28.01
CA ALA A 219 -2.19 29.95 27.38
C ALA A 219 -2.18 29.80 25.85
N LEU A 220 -1.02 29.99 25.21
CA LEU A 220 -0.85 29.77 23.77
C LEU A 220 -1.03 28.29 23.40
N ALA A 221 -0.53 27.36 24.20
CA ALA A 221 -0.70 25.93 23.97
C ALA A 221 -2.19 25.53 24.06
N ASN A 222 -2.93 26.02 25.05
CA ASN A 222 -4.37 25.79 25.15
C ASN A 222 -5.14 26.36 23.95
N ARG A 223 -4.75 27.56 23.49
CA ARG A 223 -5.32 28.15 22.27
C ARG A 223 -5.01 27.32 21.02
N SER A 224 -3.79 26.80 20.91
CA SER A 224 -3.39 25.91 19.81
C SER A 224 -4.22 24.62 19.81
N LEU A 225 -4.47 24.03 20.98
CA LEU A 225 -5.33 22.85 21.12
C LEU A 225 -6.76 23.13 20.69
N ALA A 226 -7.36 24.24 21.16
CA ALA A 226 -8.70 24.64 20.75
C ALA A 226 -8.79 24.89 19.23
N LEU A 227 -7.78 25.52 18.63
CA LEU A 227 -7.71 25.68 17.17
C LEU A 227 -7.53 24.35 16.42
N GLY A 228 -6.86 23.37 17.04
CA GLY A 228 -6.70 22.02 16.52
C GLY A 228 -8.03 21.29 16.31
N GLU A 229 -9.05 21.55 17.14
CA GLU A 229 -10.39 21.00 16.97
C GLU A 229 -11.02 21.45 15.65
N PHE A 230 -10.91 22.74 15.31
CA PHE A 230 -11.39 23.25 14.01
C PHE A 230 -10.66 22.61 12.82
N VAL A 231 -9.38 22.27 12.95
CA VAL A 231 -8.65 21.53 11.90
C VAL A 231 -9.21 20.12 11.72
N VAL A 232 -9.53 19.44 12.82
CA VAL A 232 -10.14 18.10 12.79
C VAL A 232 -11.53 18.16 12.15
N GLU A 233 -12.36 19.11 12.56
CA GLU A 233 -13.69 19.35 11.98
C GLU A 233 -13.61 19.67 10.48
N ALA A 234 -12.78 20.64 10.10
CA ALA A 234 -12.60 21.02 8.70
C ALA A 234 -12.09 19.85 7.84
N ARG A 235 -11.21 19.01 8.40
CA ARG A 235 -10.74 17.78 7.74
C ARG A 235 -11.87 16.76 7.61
N GLY A 236 -12.74 16.62 8.61
CA GLY A 236 -13.95 15.80 8.54
C GLY A 236 -14.89 16.24 7.42
N ILE A 237 -15.17 17.54 7.33
CA ILE A 237 -16.00 18.15 6.28
C ILE A 237 -15.37 17.90 4.90
N GLN A 238 -14.07 18.13 4.74
CA GLN A 238 -13.37 17.90 3.47
C GLN A 238 -13.40 16.42 3.05
N ARG A 239 -13.21 15.48 3.99
CA ARG A 239 -13.32 14.04 3.70
C ARG A 239 -14.72 13.67 3.22
N LYS A 240 -15.76 14.17 3.90
CA LYS A 240 -17.15 13.94 3.50
C LYS A 240 -17.44 14.51 2.11
N ALA A 241 -17.10 15.78 1.86
CA ALA A 241 -17.27 16.43 0.56
C ALA A 241 -16.52 15.69 -0.56
N ARG A 242 -15.30 15.23 -0.29
CA ARG A 242 -14.52 14.40 -1.23
C ARG A 242 -15.21 13.08 -1.54
N SER A 243 -15.74 12.40 -0.52
CA SER A 243 -16.45 11.14 -0.69
C SER A 243 -17.72 11.31 -1.53
N GLU A 244 -18.53 12.33 -1.24
CA GLU A 244 -19.75 12.64 -1.99
C GLU A 244 -19.44 13.01 -3.45
N LEU A 245 -18.42 13.85 -3.66
CA LEU A 245 -17.96 14.22 -5.00
C LEU A 245 -17.47 13.01 -5.80
N GLN A 246 -16.71 12.12 -5.16
CA GLN A 246 -16.25 10.88 -5.79
C GLN A 246 -17.44 9.99 -6.17
N GLN A 247 -18.40 9.79 -5.27
CA GLN A 247 -19.61 9.00 -5.56
C GLN A 247 -20.39 9.56 -6.75
N GLY A 248 -20.59 10.87 -6.82
CA GLY A 248 -21.26 11.49 -7.96
C GLY A 248 -20.48 11.31 -9.27
N THR A 249 -19.15 11.46 -9.22
CA THR A 249 -18.27 11.35 -10.40
C THR A 249 -18.27 9.92 -10.93
N ASP A 250 -18.21 8.95 -10.03
CA ASP A 250 -18.34 7.53 -10.32
C ASP A 250 -19.67 7.20 -10.99
N GLN A 251 -20.78 7.74 -10.46
CA GLN A 251 -22.11 7.55 -11.02
C GLN A 251 -22.22 8.11 -12.44
N ILE A 252 -21.71 9.32 -12.70
CA ILE A 252 -21.69 9.87 -14.05
C ILE A 252 -20.83 9.02 -14.98
N THR A 253 -19.65 8.59 -14.53
CA THR A 253 -18.75 7.75 -15.33
C THR A 253 -19.44 6.44 -15.74
N ASP A 254 -20.13 5.77 -14.82
CA ASP A 254 -20.87 4.54 -15.11
C ASP A 254 -22.01 4.77 -16.12
N LEU A 255 -22.74 5.89 -16.01
CA LEU A 255 -23.79 6.28 -16.95
C LEU A 255 -23.24 6.62 -18.33
N GLU A 256 -22.13 7.37 -18.43
CA GLU A 256 -21.46 7.70 -19.68
C GLU A 256 -20.95 6.45 -20.40
N GLN A 257 -20.39 5.49 -19.66
CA GLN A 257 -20.01 4.19 -20.21
C GLN A 257 -21.23 3.43 -20.72
N SER A 258 -22.39 3.51 -20.06
CA SER A 258 -23.63 2.91 -20.55
C SER A 258 -24.12 3.56 -21.84
N VAL A 259 -24.07 4.90 -21.93
CA VAL A 259 -24.39 5.63 -23.16
C VAL A 259 -23.47 5.19 -24.30
N ARG A 260 -22.17 5.06 -24.05
CA ARG A 260 -21.19 4.62 -25.04
C ARG A 260 -21.50 3.22 -25.58
N ARG A 261 -21.80 2.26 -24.69
CA ARG A 261 -22.14 0.87 -25.06
C ARG A 261 -23.43 0.80 -25.88
N ASP A 262 -24.51 1.41 -25.39
CA ASP A 262 -25.81 1.35 -26.08
C ASP A 262 -25.77 2.11 -27.41
N THR A 263 -24.98 3.19 -27.52
CA THR A 263 -24.80 3.91 -28.81
C THR A 263 -24.09 3.04 -29.84
N LEU A 264 -23.05 2.30 -29.45
CA LEU A 264 -22.37 1.38 -30.37
C LEU A 264 -23.27 0.21 -30.79
N LEU A 265 -24.05 -0.33 -29.86
CA LEU A 265 -25.03 -1.36 -30.17
C LEU A 265 -26.11 -0.83 -31.13
N GLN A 266 -26.65 0.37 -30.89
CA GLN A 266 -27.62 1.02 -31.77
C GLN A 266 -27.05 1.19 -33.18
N ASN A 267 -25.85 1.74 -33.32
CA ASN A 267 -25.19 1.96 -34.60
C ASN A 267 -24.98 0.65 -35.37
N PHE A 268 -24.52 -0.41 -34.69
CA PHE A 268 -24.34 -1.74 -35.30
C PHE A 268 -25.67 -2.30 -35.83
N LEU A 269 -26.72 -2.27 -35.01
CA LEU A 269 -28.04 -2.78 -35.39
C LEU A 269 -28.67 -1.97 -36.54
N GLN A 270 -28.50 -0.64 -36.55
CA GLN A 270 -28.97 0.24 -37.62
C GLN A 270 -28.27 -0.05 -38.95
N LEU A 271 -26.94 -0.17 -38.97
CA LEU A 271 -26.19 -0.55 -40.17
C LEU A 271 -26.60 -1.92 -40.69
N ARG A 272 -26.83 -2.89 -39.80
CA ARG A 272 -27.28 -4.22 -40.19
C ARG A 272 -28.66 -4.19 -40.84
N LEU A 273 -29.58 -3.38 -40.32
CA LEU A 273 -30.90 -3.20 -40.93
C LEU A 273 -30.81 -2.51 -42.29
N GLN A 274 -29.96 -1.48 -42.42
CA GLN A 274 -29.74 -0.79 -43.70
C GLN A 274 -29.19 -1.76 -44.76
N LEU A 275 -28.21 -2.59 -44.39
CA LEU A 275 -27.66 -3.61 -45.29
C LEU A 275 -28.71 -4.66 -45.70
N ALA A 276 -29.57 -5.07 -44.77
CA ALA A 276 -30.66 -5.99 -45.07
C ALA A 276 -31.71 -5.36 -46.01
N GLN A 277 -31.98 -4.06 -45.89
CA GLN A 277 -32.89 -3.31 -46.76
C GLN A 277 -32.31 -3.11 -48.17
N THR A 278 -31.01 -2.83 -48.31
CA THR A 278 -30.37 -2.72 -49.63
C THR A 278 -30.36 -4.08 -50.34
N ALA A 279 -30.06 -5.17 -49.63
CA ALA A 279 -30.08 -6.52 -50.18
C ALA A 279 -31.48 -6.98 -50.67
N GLN A 280 -32.57 -6.38 -50.20
CA GLN A 280 -33.93 -6.66 -50.68
C GLN A 280 -34.25 -6.02 -52.04
N ASN A 281 -33.43 -5.06 -52.51
CA ASN A 281 -33.61 -4.41 -53.80
C ASN A 281 -32.86 -5.18 -54.91
N PRO A 282 -33.55 -5.85 -55.84
CA PRO A 282 -32.94 -6.75 -56.82
C PRO A 282 -32.02 -6.07 -57.85
N ASP A 283 -32.16 -4.74 -58.05
CA ASP A 283 -31.34 -3.95 -58.99
C ASP A 283 -30.10 -3.31 -58.34
N SER A 284 -29.90 -3.49 -57.03
CA SER A 284 -28.79 -2.86 -56.30
C SER A 284 -27.55 -3.76 -56.25
N ALA A 285 -26.38 -3.19 -56.58
CA ALA A 285 -25.10 -3.86 -56.38
C ALA A 285 -24.84 -4.06 -54.88
N PRO A 286 -24.09 -5.11 -54.47
CA PRO A 286 -23.73 -5.30 -53.07
C PRO A 286 -23.00 -4.07 -52.53
N ASP A 287 -23.56 -3.46 -51.48
CA ASP A 287 -23.02 -2.25 -50.88
C ASP A 287 -21.78 -2.58 -50.03
N THR A 288 -20.64 -2.67 -50.71
CA THR A 288 -19.33 -2.98 -50.10
C THR A 288 -18.91 -1.94 -49.05
N GLU A 289 -19.34 -0.69 -49.19
CA GLU A 289 -19.00 0.35 -48.21
C GLU A 289 -19.75 0.11 -46.90
N LEU A 290 -21.06 -0.15 -46.98
CA LEU A 290 -21.90 -0.41 -45.83
C LEU A 290 -21.51 -1.73 -45.13
N ALA A 291 -21.09 -2.74 -45.89
CA ALA A 291 -20.51 -3.97 -45.36
C ALA A 291 -19.21 -3.73 -44.59
N ASN A 292 -18.30 -2.92 -45.13
CA ASN A 292 -17.06 -2.55 -44.44
C ASN A 292 -17.34 -1.75 -43.16
N GLN A 293 -18.29 -0.81 -43.19
CA GLN A 293 -18.70 -0.06 -42.00
C GLN A 293 -19.30 -0.97 -40.93
N LEU A 294 -20.14 -1.94 -41.32
CA LEU A 294 -20.71 -2.93 -40.41
C LEU A 294 -19.62 -3.76 -39.74
N GLN A 295 -18.65 -4.27 -40.51
CA GLN A 295 -17.52 -5.03 -39.98
C GLN A 295 -16.70 -4.19 -39.00
N GLN A 296 -16.45 -2.92 -39.32
CA GLN A 296 -15.71 -2.01 -38.44
C GLN A 296 -16.46 -1.76 -37.12
N ARG A 297 -17.79 -1.56 -37.17
CA ARG A 297 -18.63 -1.43 -35.98
C ARG A 297 -18.74 -2.73 -35.18
N GLN A 298 -18.75 -3.88 -35.84
CA GLN A 298 -18.73 -5.19 -35.19
C GLN A 298 -17.48 -5.34 -34.33
N THR A 299 -16.29 -5.02 -34.87
CA THR A 299 -15.02 -5.07 -34.12
C THR A 299 -15.05 -4.13 -32.92
N GLN A 300 -15.56 -2.91 -33.09
CA GLN A 300 -15.70 -1.95 -31.98
C GLN A 300 -16.66 -2.44 -30.89
N LEU A 301 -17.78 -3.04 -31.27
CA LEU A 301 -18.76 -3.60 -30.33
C LEU A 301 -18.15 -4.75 -29.52
N LEU A 302 -17.44 -5.67 -30.18
CA LEU A 302 -16.74 -6.78 -29.52
C LEU A 302 -15.68 -6.27 -28.55
N HIS A 303 -14.89 -5.27 -28.95
CA HIS A 303 -13.90 -4.65 -28.07
C HIS A 303 -14.55 -3.98 -26.85
N GLU A 304 -15.69 -3.31 -27.02
CA GLU A 304 -16.42 -2.77 -25.87
C GLU A 304 -17.00 -3.85 -24.95
N TRP A 305 -17.48 -4.95 -25.51
CA TRP A 305 -17.93 -6.10 -24.73
C TRP A 305 -16.79 -6.75 -23.95
N GLN A 306 -15.59 -6.78 -24.52
CA GLN A 306 -14.39 -7.19 -23.80
C GLN A 306 -14.07 -6.22 -22.66
N ARG A 307 -14.09 -4.90 -22.92
CA ARG A 307 -13.82 -3.87 -21.90
C ARG A 307 -14.82 -3.89 -20.73
N CYS A 308 -16.08 -4.23 -20.98
CA CYS A 308 -17.11 -4.31 -19.95
C CYS A 308 -17.31 -5.73 -19.38
N PHE A 309 -16.41 -6.67 -19.69
CA PHE A 309 -16.47 -8.06 -19.22
C PHE A 309 -17.77 -8.81 -19.61
N ALA A 310 -18.40 -8.42 -20.73
CA ALA A 310 -19.50 -9.17 -21.33
C ALA A 310 -18.98 -10.40 -22.10
N VAL A 311 -17.79 -10.28 -22.70
CA VAL A 311 -17.01 -11.36 -23.32
C VAL A 311 -15.60 -11.29 -22.73
N ARG A 312 -14.97 -12.42 -22.45
CA ARG A 312 -13.59 -12.41 -21.94
C ARG A 312 -12.61 -12.12 -23.08
N GLN A 313 -11.66 -11.22 -22.84
CA GLN A 313 -10.55 -11.03 -23.78
C GLN A 313 -9.52 -12.13 -23.57
N PRO A 314 -9.15 -12.91 -24.60
CA PRO A 314 -8.03 -13.83 -24.48
C PRO A 314 -6.77 -13.01 -24.21
N ARG A 315 -6.10 -13.32 -23.10
CA ARG A 315 -4.89 -12.62 -22.66
C ARG A 315 -3.74 -13.60 -22.60
N SER A 316 -2.57 -13.24 -23.11
CA SER A 316 -1.38 -14.06 -22.91
C SER A 316 -0.97 -14.05 -21.44
N LEU A 317 -0.48 -15.18 -20.95
CA LEU A 317 0.17 -15.23 -19.65
C LEU A 317 1.40 -14.32 -19.66
N THR A 318 1.61 -13.56 -18.58
CA THR A 318 2.91 -12.90 -18.37
C THR A 318 4.00 -13.95 -18.15
N PRO A 319 5.29 -13.62 -18.33
CA PRO A 319 6.37 -14.58 -18.08
C PRO A 319 6.32 -15.21 -16.68
N GLU A 320 6.00 -14.43 -15.65
CA GLU A 320 5.86 -14.88 -14.27
C GLU A 320 4.63 -15.79 -14.10
N GLN A 321 3.52 -15.46 -14.77
CA GLN A 321 2.33 -16.30 -14.77
C GLN A 321 2.58 -17.62 -15.51
N LEU A 322 3.31 -17.59 -16.62
CA LEU A 322 3.71 -18.78 -17.38
C LEU A 322 4.63 -19.66 -16.53
N ALA A 323 5.58 -19.06 -15.81
CA ALA A 323 6.42 -19.77 -14.84
C ALA A 323 5.58 -20.41 -13.74
N ARG A 324 4.61 -19.67 -13.18
CA ARG A 324 3.71 -20.18 -12.14
C ARG A 324 2.83 -21.31 -12.61
N ALA A 325 2.27 -21.20 -13.82
CA ALA A 325 1.46 -22.23 -14.44
C ALA A 325 2.28 -23.50 -14.68
N THR A 326 3.51 -23.35 -15.20
CA THR A 326 4.42 -24.47 -15.45
C THR A 326 4.81 -25.17 -14.13
N TYR A 327 5.21 -24.38 -13.13
CA TYR A 327 5.59 -24.89 -11.80
C TYR A 327 4.48 -25.70 -11.14
N THR A 328 3.27 -25.13 -11.15
CA THR A 328 2.10 -25.71 -10.48
C THR A 328 1.56 -26.91 -11.27
N GLY A 329 1.46 -26.78 -12.59
CA GLY A 329 0.93 -27.83 -13.46
C GLY A 329 1.80 -29.08 -13.45
N LEU A 330 3.13 -28.92 -13.42
CA LEU A 330 4.07 -30.04 -13.28
C LEU A 330 4.24 -30.53 -11.84
N ALA A 331 3.63 -29.84 -10.86
CA ALA A 331 3.72 -30.14 -9.44
C ALA A 331 5.18 -30.23 -8.92
N LEU A 332 6.04 -29.28 -9.34
CA LEU A 332 7.48 -29.32 -9.03
C LEU A 332 7.79 -29.14 -7.53
N ASP A 333 6.89 -28.51 -6.76
CA ASP A 333 7.02 -28.32 -5.32
C ASP A 333 6.61 -29.55 -4.48
N ARG A 334 6.07 -30.59 -5.11
CA ARG A 334 5.35 -31.64 -4.38
C ARG A 334 6.23 -32.39 -3.38
N HIS A 335 7.45 -32.77 -3.75
CA HIS A 335 8.37 -33.41 -2.82
C HIS A 335 8.71 -32.52 -1.62
N VAL A 336 8.95 -31.22 -1.85
CA VAL A 336 9.23 -30.25 -0.78
C VAL A 336 8.03 -30.15 0.15
N ARG A 337 6.82 -30.10 -0.42
CA ARG A 337 5.57 -30.06 0.33
C ARG A 337 5.37 -31.31 1.20
N GLU A 338 5.60 -32.49 0.64
CA GLU A 338 5.46 -33.76 1.35
C GLU A 338 6.51 -33.91 2.46
N LYS A 339 7.77 -33.56 2.18
CA LYS A 339 8.85 -33.50 3.16
C LYS A 339 8.54 -32.52 4.29
N ALA A 340 8.17 -31.28 3.97
CA ALA A 340 7.83 -30.27 4.97
C ALA A 340 6.60 -30.67 5.82
N ALA A 341 5.62 -31.34 5.22
CA ALA A 341 4.48 -31.87 5.97
C ALA A 341 4.89 -33.00 6.94
N SER A 342 5.83 -33.85 6.55
CA SER A 342 6.42 -34.87 7.42
C SER A 342 7.25 -34.22 8.55
N ASP A 343 8.12 -33.27 8.21
CA ASP A 343 8.97 -32.55 9.16
C ASP A 343 8.12 -31.78 10.19
N TRP A 344 7.00 -31.18 9.78
CA TRP A 344 6.04 -30.55 10.69
C TRP A 344 5.49 -31.53 11.74
N LEU A 345 5.08 -32.73 11.30
CA LEU A 345 4.54 -33.75 12.19
C LEU A 345 5.59 -34.26 13.18
N GLN A 346 6.83 -34.41 12.74
CA GLN A 346 7.94 -34.83 13.61
C GLN A 346 8.33 -33.74 14.62
N THR A 347 8.52 -32.50 14.15
CA THR A 347 8.95 -31.37 14.99
C THR A 347 7.92 -30.99 16.06
N HIS A 348 6.62 -31.15 15.76
CA HIS A 348 5.52 -30.78 16.67
C HIS A 348 4.83 -31.99 17.29
N GLN A 349 5.43 -33.19 17.24
CA GLN A 349 4.84 -34.42 17.76
C GLN A 349 4.41 -34.29 19.24
N ASN A 350 5.19 -33.56 20.03
CA ASN A 350 5.00 -33.41 21.48
C ASN A 350 4.06 -32.25 21.88
N ASN A 351 3.54 -31.48 20.92
CA ASN A 351 2.64 -30.36 21.20
C ASN A 351 1.40 -30.42 20.28
N PRO A 352 0.35 -31.15 20.66
CA PRO A 352 -0.84 -31.36 19.82
C PRO A 352 -1.56 -30.05 19.46
N ALA A 353 -1.58 -29.08 20.38
CA ALA A 353 -2.24 -27.79 20.15
C ALA A 353 -1.61 -27.01 18.99
N VAL A 354 -0.28 -27.09 18.84
CA VAL A 354 0.43 -26.46 17.71
C VAL A 354 0.40 -27.35 16.48
N ARG A 355 0.62 -28.66 16.63
CA ARG A 355 0.62 -29.63 15.53
C ARG A 355 -0.67 -29.60 14.71
N ASP A 356 -1.80 -29.49 15.39
CA ASP A 356 -3.14 -29.51 14.80
C ASP A 356 -3.61 -28.12 14.35
N ASP A 357 -2.81 -27.05 14.57
CA ASP A 357 -3.05 -25.73 14.00
C ASP A 357 -2.77 -25.75 12.49
N GLN A 358 -3.86 -25.81 11.72
CA GLN A 358 -3.81 -25.85 10.26
C GLN A 358 -3.17 -24.60 9.65
N ARG A 359 -3.31 -23.42 10.27
CA ARG A 359 -2.76 -22.17 9.75
C ARG A 359 -1.24 -22.17 9.87
N GLN A 360 -0.73 -22.56 11.02
CA GLN A 360 0.72 -22.64 11.24
C GLN A 360 1.37 -23.72 10.38
N LYS A 361 0.72 -24.90 10.26
CA LYS A 361 1.17 -25.95 9.35
C LYS A 361 1.29 -25.46 7.90
N GLN A 362 0.29 -24.75 7.40
CA GLN A 362 0.30 -24.22 6.03
C GLN A 362 1.38 -23.14 5.85
N LEU A 363 1.58 -22.27 6.84
CA LEU A 363 2.67 -21.28 6.82
C LEU A 363 4.03 -21.97 6.73
N PHE A 364 4.28 -22.97 7.58
CA PHE A 364 5.53 -23.73 7.58
C PHE A 364 5.81 -24.39 6.22
N ILE A 365 4.80 -25.06 5.65
CA ILE A 365 4.92 -25.68 4.32
C ILE A 365 5.21 -24.65 3.25
N ASN A 366 4.49 -23.51 3.24
CA ASN A 366 4.70 -22.46 2.24
C ASN A 366 6.09 -21.83 2.37
N THR A 367 6.61 -21.66 3.59
CA THR A 367 7.98 -21.19 3.82
C THR A 367 9.01 -22.18 3.29
N ALA A 368 8.84 -23.49 3.54
CA ALA A 368 9.72 -24.50 2.98
C ALA A 368 9.71 -24.49 1.44
N ILE A 369 8.55 -24.35 0.81
CA ILE A 369 8.43 -24.24 -0.65
C ILE A 369 9.16 -23.00 -1.19
N SER A 370 9.10 -21.87 -0.48
CA SER A 370 9.82 -20.65 -0.90
C SER A 370 11.33 -20.73 -0.77
N VAL A 371 11.85 -21.54 0.17
CA VAL A 371 13.29 -21.62 0.46
C VAL A 371 13.95 -22.77 -0.31
N ASP A 372 13.32 -23.94 -0.30
CA ASP A 372 13.90 -25.18 -0.85
C ASP A 372 13.31 -25.57 -2.22
N GLY A 373 12.27 -24.87 -2.69
CA GLY A 373 11.61 -25.17 -3.96
C GLY A 373 12.40 -24.65 -5.18
N PRO A 374 12.27 -25.30 -6.36
CA PRO A 374 12.96 -24.87 -7.58
C PRO A 374 12.32 -23.62 -8.23
N TRP A 375 11.60 -22.81 -7.46
CA TRP A 375 10.83 -21.68 -7.97
C TRP A 375 11.72 -20.61 -8.60
N GLU A 376 12.74 -20.12 -7.88
CA GLU A 376 13.61 -19.04 -8.36
C GLU A 376 14.31 -19.43 -9.67
N THR A 377 14.86 -20.65 -9.74
CA THR A 377 15.52 -21.15 -10.95
C THR A 377 14.58 -21.24 -12.16
N LEU A 378 13.33 -21.67 -11.95
CA LEU A 378 12.34 -21.75 -13.01
C LEU A 378 11.85 -20.36 -13.44
N GLU A 379 11.60 -19.49 -12.47
CA GLU A 379 11.17 -18.12 -12.71
C GLU A 379 12.22 -17.38 -13.53
N ASP A 380 13.50 -17.43 -13.14
CA ASP A 380 14.60 -16.81 -13.89
C ASP A 380 14.68 -17.34 -15.32
N LEU A 381 14.63 -18.67 -15.50
CA LEU A 381 14.67 -19.31 -16.82
C LEU A 381 13.57 -18.82 -17.75
N ILE A 382 12.33 -18.74 -17.25
CA ILE A 382 11.17 -18.36 -18.07
C ILE A 382 11.12 -16.84 -18.24
N VAL A 383 11.36 -16.06 -17.19
CA VAL A 383 11.35 -14.60 -17.25
C VAL A 383 12.44 -14.10 -18.19
N GLU A 384 13.66 -14.63 -18.13
CA GLU A 384 14.75 -14.22 -19.04
C GLU A 384 14.39 -14.44 -20.52
N ARG A 385 13.72 -15.56 -20.83
CA ARG A 385 13.41 -15.97 -22.22
C ARG A 385 12.13 -15.35 -22.77
N PHE A 386 11.13 -15.16 -21.92
CA PHE A 386 9.78 -14.75 -22.34
C PHE A 386 9.48 -13.27 -22.04
N SER A 387 10.36 -12.56 -21.34
CA SER A 387 10.21 -11.12 -21.14
C SER A 387 10.39 -10.33 -22.43
N ALA A 388 9.58 -9.27 -22.54
CA ALA A 388 9.71 -8.34 -23.65
C ALA A 388 11.05 -7.57 -23.55
N PRO A 389 11.67 -7.20 -24.68
CA PRO A 389 12.88 -6.38 -24.68
C PRO A 389 12.68 -5.09 -23.89
N ALA A 390 13.78 -4.56 -23.31
CA ALA A 390 13.73 -3.31 -22.59
C ALA A 390 13.17 -2.17 -23.48
N GLY A 391 12.09 -1.53 -23.01
CA GLY A 391 11.45 -0.40 -23.71
C GLY A 391 10.20 -0.72 -24.54
N THR A 392 9.80 -1.99 -24.66
CA THR A 392 8.54 -2.36 -25.34
C THR A 392 7.36 -2.46 -24.35
N PRO A 393 6.11 -2.19 -24.80
CA PRO A 393 4.92 -2.42 -23.99
C PRO A 393 4.83 -3.90 -23.55
N GLN A 394 4.59 -4.15 -22.27
CA GLN A 394 4.50 -5.50 -21.71
C GLN A 394 3.11 -6.16 -21.89
N ASP A 395 2.13 -5.42 -22.40
CA ASP A 395 0.74 -5.89 -22.52
C ASP A 395 0.41 -6.58 -23.85
N SER A 396 1.31 -6.52 -24.83
CA SER A 396 1.13 -7.17 -26.14
C SER A 396 1.81 -8.53 -26.20
N PHE A 397 1.06 -9.56 -26.62
CA PHE A 397 1.64 -10.86 -26.95
C PHE A 397 2.66 -10.72 -28.09
N PHE A 398 3.81 -11.36 -27.92
CA PHE A 398 4.80 -11.52 -28.97
C PHE A 398 5.34 -12.96 -28.90
N ALA A 399 5.63 -13.53 -30.06
CA ALA A 399 6.25 -14.84 -30.17
C ALA A 399 7.54 -14.68 -30.99
N THR A 400 8.65 -15.18 -30.46
CA THR A 400 9.95 -15.14 -31.15
C THR A 400 10.40 -16.54 -31.55
N VAL A 401 11.25 -16.62 -32.57
CA VAL A 401 11.91 -17.86 -32.97
C VAL A 401 12.73 -18.41 -31.81
N ASP A 402 13.41 -17.54 -31.05
CA ASP A 402 14.21 -17.92 -29.89
C ASP A 402 13.37 -18.57 -28.78
N GLN A 403 12.16 -18.06 -28.52
CA GLN A 403 11.23 -18.68 -27.55
C GLN A 403 10.79 -20.07 -28.02
N ALA A 404 10.47 -20.22 -29.30
CA ALA A 404 10.07 -21.52 -29.86
C ALA A 404 11.22 -22.53 -29.80
N LEU A 405 12.44 -22.12 -30.17
CA LEU A 405 13.64 -22.96 -30.09
C LEU A 405 14.00 -23.31 -28.65
N ALA A 406 13.84 -22.39 -27.70
CA ALA A 406 14.08 -22.64 -26.30
C ALA A 406 13.10 -23.70 -25.76
N LEU A 407 11.80 -23.59 -26.05
CA LEU A 407 10.83 -24.62 -25.65
C LEU A 407 11.16 -25.98 -26.27
N GLN A 408 11.62 -26.01 -27.52
CA GLN A 408 11.86 -27.25 -28.24
C GLN A 408 13.16 -27.97 -27.84
N ASN A 409 14.24 -27.22 -27.55
CA ASN A 409 15.58 -27.80 -27.45
C ASN A 409 16.32 -27.51 -26.15
N SER A 410 15.79 -26.66 -25.26
CA SER A 410 16.53 -26.32 -24.03
C SER A 410 16.58 -27.52 -23.07
N ALA A 411 17.79 -27.93 -22.72
CA ALA A 411 18.01 -29.04 -21.79
C ALA A 411 17.39 -28.75 -20.42
N GLU A 412 17.43 -27.50 -19.98
CA GLU A 412 16.83 -27.05 -18.72
C GLU A 412 15.32 -27.27 -18.70
N TYR A 413 14.60 -26.87 -19.75
CA TYR A 413 13.15 -27.05 -19.85
C TYR A 413 12.77 -28.52 -19.97
N LEU A 414 13.47 -29.28 -20.82
CA LEU A 414 13.22 -30.72 -21.00
C LEU A 414 13.51 -31.52 -19.72
N ASN A 415 14.49 -31.10 -18.91
CA ASN A 415 14.78 -31.75 -17.63
C ASN A 415 13.64 -31.59 -16.61
N LEU A 416 12.84 -30.52 -16.68
CA LEU A 416 11.66 -30.34 -15.81
C LEU A 416 10.56 -31.36 -16.08
N LEU A 417 10.52 -31.90 -17.31
CA LEU A 417 9.49 -32.84 -17.77
C LEU A 417 9.86 -34.30 -17.48
N LYS A 418 11.09 -34.57 -17.06
CA LYS A 418 11.53 -35.92 -16.68
C LYS A 418 10.89 -36.36 -15.36
N PRO A 419 10.65 -37.66 -15.15
CA PRO A 419 10.13 -38.17 -13.89
C PRO A 419 11.12 -37.87 -12.75
N ALA A 420 10.63 -37.22 -11.70
CA ALA A 420 11.41 -36.88 -10.51
C ALA A 420 10.50 -36.72 -9.29
N SER A 421 10.96 -37.19 -8.12
CA SER A 421 10.37 -37.08 -6.78
C SER A 421 8.98 -36.44 -6.70
N GLY A 422 7.93 -37.21 -7.02
CA GLY A 422 6.52 -36.84 -6.86
C GLY A 422 5.95 -35.87 -7.90
N ASN A 423 6.71 -35.48 -8.93
CA ASN A 423 6.24 -34.58 -9.98
C ASN A 423 5.14 -35.23 -10.85
N LEU A 424 4.50 -34.43 -11.71
CA LEU A 424 3.42 -34.92 -12.57
C LEU A 424 3.86 -36.07 -13.48
N ALA A 425 5.06 -36.00 -14.07
CA ALA A 425 5.56 -37.03 -14.99
C ALA A 425 5.67 -38.40 -14.32
N GLU A 426 6.26 -38.48 -13.13
CA GLU A 426 6.35 -39.73 -12.35
C GLU A 426 4.96 -40.30 -12.04
N ARG A 427 4.03 -39.44 -11.63
CA ARG A 427 2.65 -39.85 -11.30
C ARG A 427 1.91 -40.40 -12.51
N LEU A 428 2.02 -39.75 -13.67
CA LEU A 428 1.38 -40.23 -14.90
C LEU A 428 1.95 -41.58 -15.35
N ILE A 429 3.27 -41.78 -15.22
CA ILE A 429 3.92 -43.05 -15.54
C ILE A 429 3.43 -44.17 -14.61
N ALA A 430 3.22 -43.86 -13.33
CA ALA A 430 2.71 -44.81 -12.33
C ALA A 430 1.21 -45.15 -12.46
N MET A 431 0.43 -44.45 -13.30
CA MET A 431 -1.00 -44.72 -13.50
C MET A 431 -1.25 -45.92 -14.41
N ASP A 432 -2.10 -46.85 -13.99
CA ASP A 432 -2.47 -48.04 -14.78
C ASP A 432 -3.53 -47.74 -15.85
N SER A 433 -4.48 -46.87 -15.56
CA SER A 433 -5.56 -46.50 -16.49
C SER A 433 -5.12 -45.39 -17.45
N LEU A 434 -5.06 -45.70 -18.74
CA LEU A 434 -4.68 -44.72 -19.78
C LEU A 434 -5.70 -43.58 -19.91
N THR A 435 -6.99 -43.86 -19.67
CA THR A 435 -8.03 -42.83 -19.67
C THR A 435 -7.87 -41.86 -18.50
N GLN A 436 -7.57 -42.37 -17.30
CA GLN A 436 -7.31 -41.53 -16.13
C GLN A 436 -5.99 -40.76 -16.26
N LEU A 437 -5.01 -41.35 -16.95
CA LEU A 437 -3.76 -40.68 -17.30
C LEU A 437 -4.04 -39.47 -18.20
N ALA A 438 -4.80 -39.64 -19.28
CA ALA A 438 -5.21 -38.54 -20.16
C ALA A 438 -5.97 -37.46 -19.37
N GLU A 439 -6.95 -37.86 -18.55
CA GLU A 439 -7.71 -36.93 -17.71
C GLU A 439 -6.81 -36.15 -16.75
N THR A 440 -5.90 -36.82 -16.05
CA THR A 440 -4.98 -36.18 -15.10
C THR A 440 -4.00 -35.24 -15.82
N LEU A 441 -3.49 -35.64 -16.99
CA LEU A 441 -2.57 -34.85 -17.80
C LEU A 441 -3.20 -33.50 -18.19
N TYR A 442 -4.39 -33.53 -18.80
CA TYR A 442 -5.08 -32.32 -19.25
C TYR A 442 -5.58 -31.46 -18.08
N LEU A 443 -6.11 -32.09 -17.02
CA LEU A 443 -6.54 -31.34 -15.83
C LEU A 443 -5.36 -30.66 -15.12
N SER A 444 -4.19 -31.29 -15.08
CA SER A 444 -3.03 -30.71 -14.38
C SER A 444 -2.37 -29.59 -15.18
N VAL A 445 -2.28 -29.71 -16.51
CA VAL A 445 -1.59 -28.73 -17.36
C VAL A 445 -2.53 -27.62 -17.85
N LEU A 446 -3.72 -27.98 -18.33
CA LEU A 446 -4.67 -27.05 -18.97
C LEU A 446 -5.88 -26.70 -18.08
N CYS A 447 -6.00 -27.30 -16.89
CA CYS A 447 -7.11 -27.06 -15.96
C CYS A 447 -8.51 -27.35 -16.53
N ARG A 448 -8.60 -28.23 -17.55
CA ARG A 448 -9.86 -28.72 -18.13
C ARG A 448 -9.79 -30.23 -18.38
N PRO A 449 -10.93 -30.94 -18.43
CA PRO A 449 -10.93 -32.32 -18.90
C PRO A 449 -10.56 -32.38 -20.40
N PRO A 450 -9.93 -33.48 -20.85
CA PRO A 450 -9.72 -33.74 -22.26
C PRO A 450 -11.06 -33.98 -22.97
N ASP A 451 -11.13 -33.67 -24.25
CA ASP A 451 -12.25 -34.09 -25.09
C ASP A 451 -12.12 -35.57 -25.53
N ALA A 452 -13.09 -36.04 -26.29
CA ALA A 452 -13.13 -37.43 -26.75
C ALA A 452 -11.98 -37.77 -27.73
N GLU A 453 -11.59 -36.83 -28.58
CA GLU A 453 -10.53 -37.02 -29.59
C GLU A 453 -9.15 -37.01 -28.93
N GLU A 454 -8.91 -36.09 -28.01
CA GLU A 454 -7.70 -35.99 -27.19
C GLU A 454 -7.49 -37.25 -26.34
N THR A 455 -8.57 -37.72 -25.69
CA THR A 455 -8.52 -38.96 -24.89
C THR A 455 -8.15 -40.15 -25.78
N GLN A 456 -8.78 -40.27 -26.96
CA GLN A 456 -8.49 -41.34 -27.89
C GLN A 456 -7.05 -41.27 -28.40
N MET A 457 -6.54 -40.07 -28.69
CA MET A 457 -5.16 -39.86 -29.13
C MET A 457 -4.15 -40.35 -28.09
N VAL A 458 -4.27 -39.93 -26.84
CA VAL A 458 -3.37 -40.36 -25.74
C VAL A 458 -3.43 -41.88 -25.53
N VAL A 459 -4.63 -42.45 -25.48
CA VAL A 459 -4.82 -43.90 -25.29
C VAL A 459 -4.20 -44.67 -26.45
N SER A 460 -4.39 -44.22 -27.69
CA SER A 460 -3.85 -44.90 -28.88
C SER A 460 -2.33 -44.90 -28.89
N LEU A 461 -1.68 -43.75 -28.60
CA LEU A 461 -0.22 -43.62 -28.57
C LEU A 461 0.42 -44.53 -27.53
N LEU A 462 -0.13 -44.54 -26.31
CA LEU A 462 0.40 -45.34 -25.20
C LEU A 462 0.14 -46.85 -25.37
N THR A 463 -0.94 -47.22 -26.08
CA THR A 463 -1.23 -48.62 -26.40
C THR A 463 -0.29 -49.15 -27.50
N GLN A 464 0.05 -48.33 -28.50
CA GLN A 464 0.95 -48.71 -29.59
C GLN A 464 2.41 -48.85 -29.15
N HIS A 465 2.84 -48.07 -28.16
CA HIS A 465 4.24 -47.99 -27.72
C HIS A 465 4.39 -48.16 -26.20
N PRO A 466 3.99 -49.30 -25.61
CA PRO A 466 3.95 -49.49 -24.16
C PRO A 466 5.35 -49.45 -23.51
N GLN A 467 6.40 -49.84 -24.25
CA GLN A 467 7.78 -49.83 -23.76
C GLN A 467 8.35 -48.42 -23.60
N ASN A 468 7.78 -47.42 -24.28
CA ASN A 468 8.26 -46.03 -24.30
C ASN A 468 7.34 -45.10 -23.50
N LYS A 469 6.55 -45.64 -22.56
CA LYS A 469 5.57 -44.86 -21.78
C LYS A 469 6.16 -43.58 -21.16
N ALA A 470 7.37 -43.67 -20.60
CA ALA A 470 8.03 -42.51 -19.97
C ALA A 470 8.36 -41.40 -20.98
N GLU A 471 8.89 -41.76 -22.14
CA GLU A 471 9.21 -40.82 -23.22
C GLU A 471 7.93 -40.17 -23.78
N ILE A 472 6.89 -40.97 -24.02
CA ILE A 472 5.62 -40.47 -24.55
C ILE A 472 4.94 -39.52 -23.57
N VAL A 473 4.96 -39.82 -22.26
CA VAL A 473 4.44 -38.90 -21.24
C VAL A 473 5.21 -37.57 -21.24
N GLN A 474 6.53 -37.61 -21.38
CA GLN A 474 7.36 -36.41 -21.48
C GLN A 474 7.01 -35.58 -22.72
N GLU A 475 6.86 -36.21 -23.88
CA GLU A 475 6.47 -35.56 -25.14
C GLU A 475 5.05 -34.97 -25.09
N LEU A 476 4.10 -35.66 -24.45
CA LEU A 476 2.74 -35.15 -24.25
C LEU A 476 2.75 -33.92 -23.33
N LEU A 477 3.51 -33.95 -22.23
CA LEU A 477 3.68 -32.79 -21.35
C LEU A 477 4.31 -31.62 -22.11
N TRP A 478 5.35 -31.87 -22.88
CA TRP A 478 6.00 -30.86 -23.71
C TRP A 478 5.03 -30.25 -24.73
N GLY A 479 4.25 -31.09 -25.42
CA GLY A 479 3.28 -30.67 -26.43
C GLY A 479 2.18 -29.79 -25.85
N LEU A 480 1.66 -30.12 -24.66
CA LEU A 480 0.67 -29.30 -23.98
C LEU A 480 1.26 -27.96 -23.52
N LEU A 481 2.45 -27.96 -22.90
CA LEU A 481 3.11 -26.72 -22.45
C LEU A 481 3.52 -25.81 -23.62
N SER A 482 3.82 -26.39 -24.78
CA SER A 482 4.18 -25.65 -26.00
C SER A 482 2.95 -25.20 -26.81
N SER A 483 1.76 -25.66 -26.46
CA SER A 483 0.52 -25.33 -27.16
C SER A 483 0.17 -23.85 -27.06
N SER A 484 -0.60 -23.34 -28.02
CA SER A 484 -1.22 -22.02 -27.88
C SER A 484 -2.15 -21.98 -26.68
N GLU A 485 -2.89 -23.05 -26.41
CA GLU A 485 -3.83 -23.10 -25.30
C GLU A 485 -3.17 -22.80 -23.95
N PHE A 486 -1.98 -23.35 -23.71
CA PHE A 486 -1.25 -23.10 -22.47
C PHE A 486 -0.72 -21.66 -22.32
N ARG A 487 -0.44 -20.97 -23.44
CA ARG A 487 0.12 -19.61 -23.43
C ARG A 487 -0.93 -18.52 -23.21
N PHE A 488 -2.21 -18.85 -23.33
CA PHE A 488 -3.31 -17.91 -23.20
C PHE A 488 -4.25 -18.28 -22.06
N MET A 489 -4.75 -17.24 -21.40
CA MET A 489 -5.83 -17.32 -20.44
C MET A 489 -7.13 -16.93 -21.15
N PHE A 490 -8.06 -17.89 -21.20
CA PHE A 490 -9.34 -17.79 -21.92
C PHE A 490 -10.51 -17.42 -21.04
#